data_AF-A0A411ZT14-F1
#
_entry.id   AF-A0A411ZT14-F1
#
_cell.length_a   1.000
_cell.length_b   1.000
_cell.length_c   1.000
_cell.angle_alpha   90.00
_cell.angle_beta   90.00
_cell.angle_gamma   90.00
#
_symmetry.space_group_name_H-M   'P 1'
#
loop_
_entity.id
_entity.type
_entity.pdbx_description
1 polymer ?
#
loop_
_entity_poly.entity_id
_entity_poly.type
_entity_poly.pdbx_seq_one_letter_code
_entity_poly.pdbx_strand_id
1 'polypeptide(L)'
;MRSEKRRDWYDEIYDTYVQMHLLGDESSIAEWTPYGRNSIDITFKDGGIFRYNYFSNSIMRLNVSTADDNERLKKLAREFFPRKLIKAIGDAGHCQKDVAEETGLTECAISRYCNGDSIPNIISIMLIAKALKCELNDLIPYYDFNDNRMK
;
A
#
# COMPACT_ATOMS: atom_id res chain seq x y z
N MET A 1 25.99 29.93 -21.90
CA MET A 1 26.34 28.81 -22.81
C MET A 1 25.47 27.62 -22.45
N ARG A 2 24.39 27.36 -23.20
CA ARG A 2 23.50 26.21 -22.97
C ARG A 2 24.16 24.99 -23.62
N SER A 3 24.54 23.97 -22.85
CA SER A 3 25.05 22.73 -23.44
C SER A 3 23.89 21.98 -24.09
N GLU A 4 24.05 21.65 -25.36
CA GLU A 4 23.14 20.86 -26.19
C GLU A 4 23.03 19.39 -25.72
N LYS A 5 22.48 19.17 -24.52
CA LYS A 5 21.89 17.86 -24.21
C LYS A 5 20.56 17.81 -24.97
N ARG A 6 20.36 16.77 -25.78
CA ARG A 6 19.03 16.47 -26.36
C ARG A 6 18.02 16.52 -25.22
N ARG A 7 16.96 17.33 -25.38
CA ARG A 7 15.83 17.35 -24.45
C ARG A 7 15.28 15.94 -24.32
N ASP A 8 15.28 15.42 -23.10
CA ASP A 8 14.64 14.16 -22.80
C ASP A 8 13.12 14.38 -22.80
N TRP A 9 12.35 13.37 -23.20
CA TRP A 9 10.89 13.40 -23.15
C TRP A 9 10.37 13.78 -21.75
N TYR A 10 11.10 13.42 -20.70
CA TYR A 10 10.76 13.79 -19.33
C TYR A 10 10.97 15.28 -19.02
N ASP A 11 11.86 15.98 -19.73
CA ASP A 11 11.99 17.44 -19.61
C ASP A 11 10.71 18.13 -20.08
N GLU A 12 10.08 17.61 -21.14
CA GLU A 12 8.79 18.13 -21.64
C GLU A 12 7.65 17.88 -20.65
N ILE A 13 7.64 16.71 -20.01
CA ILE A 13 6.68 16.40 -18.95
C ILE A 13 6.86 17.37 -17.76
N TYR A 14 8.10 17.61 -17.34
CA TYR A 14 8.42 18.52 -16.25
C TYR A 14 8.06 19.97 -16.59
N ASP A 15 8.45 20.47 -17.75
CA ASP A 15 8.12 21.83 -18.21
C ASP A 15 6.60 22.05 -18.24
N THR A 16 5.86 21.05 -18.73
CA THR A 16 4.39 21.08 -18.77
C THR A 16 3.81 21.14 -17.37
N TYR A 17 4.36 20.35 -16.45
CA TYR A 17 3.94 20.38 -15.05
C TYR A 17 4.15 21.76 -14.42
N VAL A 18 5.37 22.31 -14.52
CA VAL A 18 5.74 23.61 -13.94
C VAL A 18 4.87 24.72 -14.53
N GLN A 19 4.63 24.69 -15.84
CA GLN A 19 3.81 25.70 -16.51
C GLN A 19 2.34 25.63 -16.09
N MET A 20 1.76 24.43 -16.03
CA MET A 20 0.32 24.26 -15.79
C MET A 20 -0.06 24.33 -14.31
N HIS A 21 0.80 23.82 -13.42
CA HIS A 21 0.46 23.63 -12.01
C HIS A 21 1.18 24.59 -11.07
N LEU A 22 2.32 25.13 -11.48
CA LEU A 22 3.10 26.09 -10.70
C LEU A 22 3.23 27.46 -11.37
N LEU A 23 2.53 27.69 -12.49
CA LEU A 23 2.56 28.96 -13.23
C LEU A 23 3.98 29.41 -13.63
N GLY A 24 4.89 28.46 -13.86
CA GLY A 24 6.29 28.75 -14.18
C GLY A 24 7.23 28.86 -12.98
N ASP A 25 6.72 28.80 -11.73
CA ASP A 25 7.53 28.90 -10.52
C ASP A 25 7.97 27.52 -10.00
N GLU A 26 9.21 27.14 -10.28
CA GLU A 26 9.79 25.90 -9.77
C GLU A 26 10.48 26.04 -8.39
N SER A 27 10.37 27.19 -7.72
CA SER A 27 11.12 27.48 -6.50
C SER A 27 10.85 26.52 -5.34
N SER A 28 9.69 25.87 -5.32
CA SER A 28 9.30 24.86 -4.31
C SER A 28 9.78 23.44 -4.62
N ILE A 29 10.24 23.18 -5.85
CA ILE A 29 10.70 21.85 -6.29
C ILE A 29 12.13 21.61 -5.80
N ALA A 30 12.39 20.44 -5.24
CA ALA A 30 13.72 19.97 -4.86
C ALA A 30 14.35 19.15 -5.99
N GLU A 31 13.62 18.17 -6.52
CA GLU A 31 14.06 17.31 -7.62
C GLU A 31 12.87 16.63 -8.30
N TRP A 32 13.11 16.01 -9.46
CA TRP A 32 12.14 15.14 -10.12
C TRP A 32 12.82 13.89 -10.70
N THR A 33 12.07 12.81 -10.83
CA THR A 33 12.55 11.55 -11.42
C THR A 33 11.53 10.95 -12.39
N PRO A 34 11.97 10.34 -13.51
CA PRO A 34 11.09 9.61 -14.42
C PRO A 34 10.32 8.46 -13.75
N TYR A 35 9.03 8.32 -14.06
CA TYR A 35 8.23 7.16 -13.67
C TYR A 35 7.38 6.63 -14.84
N GLY A 36 7.73 5.42 -15.30
CA GLY A 36 7.12 4.87 -16.51
C GLY A 36 7.31 5.80 -17.72
N ARG A 37 6.49 5.64 -18.77
CA ARG A 37 6.65 6.43 -19.99
C ARG A 37 6.04 7.83 -19.90
N ASN A 38 4.98 8.01 -19.10
CA ASN A 38 4.11 9.19 -19.17
C ASN A 38 4.01 9.93 -17.83
N SER A 39 4.94 9.71 -16.90
CA SER A 39 4.86 10.33 -15.58
C SER A 39 6.23 10.70 -15.03
N ILE A 40 6.22 11.64 -14.08
CA ILE A 40 7.36 12.00 -13.25
C ILE A 40 6.92 12.03 -11.79
N ASP A 41 7.84 11.67 -10.89
CA ASP A 41 7.71 11.90 -9.46
C ASP A 41 8.46 13.17 -9.11
N ILE A 42 7.78 14.11 -8.46
CA ILE A 42 8.28 15.43 -8.09
C ILE A 42 8.39 15.47 -6.57
N THR A 43 9.60 15.74 -6.09
CA THR A 43 9.90 15.94 -4.68
C THR A 43 9.94 17.45 -4.41
N PHE A 44 9.11 17.90 -3.48
CA PHE A 44 9.10 19.28 -3.01
C PHE A 44 10.05 19.47 -1.83
N LYS A 45 10.50 20.73 -1.63
CA LYS A 45 11.42 21.10 -0.53
C LYS A 45 10.83 20.89 0.87
N ASP A 46 9.50 20.82 0.99
CA ASP A 46 8.78 20.51 2.23
C ASP A 46 8.69 18.98 2.50
N GLY A 47 9.23 18.15 1.61
CA GLY A 47 9.23 16.70 1.71
C GLY A 47 8.00 16.02 1.06
N GLY A 48 7.06 16.78 0.51
CA GLY A 48 5.96 16.22 -0.26
C GLY A 48 6.45 15.57 -1.56
N ILE A 49 6.02 14.35 -1.84
CA ILE A 49 6.27 13.70 -3.14
C ILE A 49 4.95 13.57 -3.88
N PHE A 50 4.94 13.93 -5.16
CA PHE A 50 3.76 13.87 -6.02
C PHE A 50 4.11 13.23 -7.36
N ARG A 51 3.22 12.36 -7.85
CA ARG A 51 3.29 11.83 -9.21
C ARG A 51 2.42 12.67 -10.13
N TYR A 52 3.02 13.22 -11.16
CA TYR A 52 2.32 13.86 -12.27
C TYR A 52 2.27 12.92 -13.47
N ASN A 53 1.07 12.67 -14.00
CA ASN A 53 0.88 11.96 -15.26
C ASN A 53 0.54 12.95 -16.38
N TYR A 54 1.40 12.99 -17.39
CA TYR A 54 1.29 13.91 -18.52
C TYR A 54 0.01 13.71 -19.35
N PHE A 55 -0.35 12.45 -19.61
CA PHE A 55 -1.46 12.14 -20.52
C PHE A 55 -2.82 12.41 -19.89
N SER A 56 -3.00 12.05 -18.62
CA SER A 56 -4.24 12.33 -17.89
C SER A 56 -4.26 13.72 -17.23
N ASN A 57 -3.16 14.47 -17.32
CA ASN A 57 -2.94 15.74 -16.61
C ASN A 57 -3.38 15.67 -15.13
N SER A 58 -3.01 14.58 -14.46
CA SER A 58 -3.43 14.30 -13.08
C SER A 58 -2.24 14.29 -12.14
N ILE A 59 -2.43 14.84 -10.94
CA ILE A 59 -1.44 14.84 -9.87
C ILE A 59 -1.95 13.97 -8.72
N MET A 60 -1.10 13.07 -8.24
CA MET A 60 -1.37 12.25 -7.06
C MET A 60 -0.26 12.46 -6.04
N ARG A 61 -0.62 12.73 -4.78
CA ARG A 61 0.37 12.70 -3.70
C ARG A 61 0.84 11.26 -3.49
N LEU A 62 2.15 11.05 -3.56
CA LEU A 62 2.77 9.79 -3.17
C LEU A 62 3.02 9.84 -1.67
N ASN A 63 2.35 8.96 -0.93
CA ASN A 63 2.70 8.75 0.46
C ASN A 63 4.08 8.08 0.48
N VAL A 64 5.11 8.84 0.83
CA VAL A 64 6.41 8.27 1.18
C VAL A 64 6.18 7.51 2.47
N SER A 65 6.17 6.17 2.40
CA SER A 65 6.06 5.36 3.62
C SER A 65 7.26 5.68 4.50
N THR A 66 7.04 6.43 5.58
CA THR A 66 8.09 6.68 6.55
C THR A 66 8.39 5.39 7.32
N ALA A 67 9.56 5.34 7.99
CA ALA A 67 9.84 4.22 8.89
C ALA A 67 8.73 4.09 9.97
N ASP A 68 8.20 5.21 10.43
CA ASP A 68 7.10 5.28 11.38
C ASP A 68 5.79 4.75 10.78
N ASP A 69 5.49 5.02 9.50
CA ASP A 69 4.33 4.46 8.81
C ASP A 69 4.43 2.95 8.66
N ASN A 70 5.62 2.42 8.36
CA ASN A 70 5.84 0.98 8.29
C ASN A 70 5.63 0.28 9.64
N GLU A 71 6.16 0.85 10.73
CA GLU A 71 5.95 0.31 12.07
C GLU A 71 4.49 0.43 12.52
N ARG A 72 3.83 1.53 12.17
CA ARG A 72 2.39 1.71 12.39
C ARG A 72 1.59 0.66 11.63
N LEU A 73 1.86 0.43 10.34
CA LEU A 73 1.19 -0.59 9.54
C LEU A 73 1.40 -1.99 10.10
N LYS A 74 2.63 -2.34 10.53
CA LYS A 74 2.90 -3.62 11.21
C LYS A 74 2.09 -3.75 12.50
N LYS A 75 2.03 -2.69 13.31
CA LYS A 75 1.24 -2.67 14.55
C LYS A 75 -0.24 -2.86 14.27
N LEU A 76 -0.78 -2.15 13.26
CA LEU A 76 -2.18 -2.28 12.85
C LEU A 76 -2.47 -3.69 12.32
N ALA A 77 -1.60 -4.27 11.48
CA ALA A 77 -1.78 -5.63 10.99
C ALA A 77 -1.85 -6.65 12.15
N ARG A 78 -0.98 -6.52 13.15
CA ARG A 78 -1.01 -7.36 14.37
C ARG A 78 -2.24 -7.16 15.23
N GLU A 79 -2.82 -5.97 15.23
CA GLU A 79 -4.04 -5.69 15.99
C GLU A 79 -5.31 -6.20 15.28
N PHE A 80 -5.41 -5.99 13.97
CA PHE A 80 -6.65 -6.24 13.22
C PHE A 80 -6.75 -7.65 12.64
N PHE A 81 -5.64 -8.24 12.18
CA PHE A 81 -5.66 -9.57 11.58
C PHE A 81 -6.26 -10.64 12.52
N PRO A 82 -5.87 -10.73 13.81
CA PRO A 82 -6.42 -11.75 14.70
C PRO A 82 -7.92 -11.59 14.91
N ARG A 83 -8.41 -10.35 15.02
CA ARG A 83 -9.84 -10.04 15.17
C ARG A 83 -10.63 -10.45 13.93
N LYS A 84 -10.10 -10.15 12.73
CA LYS A 84 -10.69 -10.56 11.45
C LYS A 84 -10.72 -12.08 11.31
N LEU A 85 -9.64 -12.76 11.65
CA LEU A 85 -9.57 -14.22 11.61
C LEU A 85 -10.59 -14.87 12.57
N ILE A 86 -10.64 -14.43 13.83
CA ILE A 86 -11.61 -14.96 14.81
C ILE A 86 -13.04 -14.74 14.31
N LYS A 87 -13.33 -13.57 13.75
CA LYS A 87 -14.63 -13.28 13.16
C LYS A 87 -14.94 -14.21 12.00
N ALA A 88 -14.03 -14.39 11.05
CA ALA A 88 -14.23 -15.27 9.90
C ALA A 88 -14.42 -16.74 10.31
N ILE A 89 -13.69 -17.20 11.32
CA ILE A 89 -13.87 -18.54 11.93
C ILE A 89 -15.29 -18.69 12.48
N GLY A 90 -15.75 -17.71 13.27
CA GLY A 90 -17.09 -17.70 13.85
C GLY A 90 -18.20 -17.61 12.79
N ASP A 91 -18.03 -16.74 11.80
CA ASP A 91 -19.01 -16.54 10.71
C ASP A 91 -19.15 -17.80 9.83
N ALA A 92 -18.07 -18.57 9.67
CA ALA A 92 -18.08 -19.86 8.97
C ALA A 92 -18.54 -21.04 9.84
N GLY A 93 -18.77 -20.83 11.14
CA GLY A 93 -19.23 -21.86 12.07
C GLY A 93 -18.16 -22.91 12.44
N HIS A 94 -16.89 -22.55 12.31
CA HIS A 94 -15.75 -23.42 12.61
C HIS A 94 -15.14 -23.12 13.98
N CYS A 95 -14.38 -24.06 14.53
CA CYS A 95 -13.42 -23.82 15.60
C CYS A 95 -11.98 -23.84 15.05
N GLN A 96 -10.99 -23.43 15.86
CA GLN A 96 -9.58 -23.38 15.43
C GLN A 96 -9.06 -24.76 14.97
N LYS A 97 -9.55 -25.83 15.59
CA LYS A 97 -9.21 -27.20 15.23
C LYS A 97 -9.71 -27.56 13.83
N ASP A 98 -10.95 -27.19 13.48
CA ASP A 98 -11.50 -27.46 12.14
C ASP A 98 -10.67 -26.77 11.06
N VAL A 99 -10.29 -25.51 11.30
CA VAL A 99 -9.43 -24.75 10.38
C VAL A 99 -8.07 -25.40 10.23
N ALA A 100 -7.47 -25.89 11.33
CA ALA A 100 -6.20 -26.60 11.28
C ALA A 100 -6.29 -27.86 10.40
N GLU A 101 -7.34 -28.66 10.58
CA GLU A 101 -7.60 -29.86 9.80
C GLU A 101 -7.80 -29.56 8.31
N GLU A 102 -8.62 -28.56 7.97
CA GLU A 102 -8.92 -28.20 6.58
C GLU A 102 -7.74 -27.55 5.84
N THR A 103 -6.91 -26.79 6.56
CA THR A 103 -5.76 -26.09 5.97
C THR A 103 -4.48 -26.93 5.96
N GLY A 104 -4.43 -28.01 6.74
CA GLY A 104 -3.22 -28.78 7.01
C GLY A 104 -2.19 -28.03 7.88
N LEU A 105 -2.58 -26.91 8.49
CA LEU A 105 -1.77 -26.18 9.46
C LEU A 105 -1.91 -26.81 10.85
N THR A 106 -0.94 -26.56 11.73
CA THR A 106 -1.08 -27.02 13.13
C THR A 106 -2.07 -26.15 13.88
N GLU A 107 -2.85 -26.74 14.80
CA GLU A 107 -3.74 -25.99 15.69
C GLU A 107 -2.97 -24.92 16.49
N CYS A 108 -1.72 -25.21 16.87
CA CYS A 108 -0.85 -24.24 17.51
C CYS A 108 -0.53 -23.03 16.61
N ALA A 109 -0.39 -23.23 15.30
CA ALA A 109 -0.20 -22.11 14.36
C ALA A 109 -1.48 -21.26 14.26
N ILE A 110 -2.65 -21.89 14.10
CA ILE A 110 -3.95 -21.19 14.07
C ILE A 110 -4.17 -20.39 15.36
N SER A 111 -3.85 -20.98 16.52
CA SER A 111 -3.94 -20.33 17.81
C SER A 111 -3.06 -19.08 17.90
N ARG A 112 -1.78 -19.17 17.51
CA ARG A 112 -0.88 -18.01 17.46
C ARG A 112 -1.39 -16.91 16.52
N TYR A 113 -2.00 -17.27 15.39
CA TYR A 113 -2.61 -16.31 14.49
C TYR A 113 -3.83 -15.62 15.10
N CYS A 114 -4.68 -16.37 15.82
CA CYS A 114 -5.85 -15.83 16.52
C CYS A 114 -5.47 -14.95 17.72
N ASN A 115 -4.30 -15.17 18.33
CA ASN A 115 -3.79 -14.36 19.43
C ASN A 115 -2.95 -13.16 18.97
N GLY A 116 -2.52 -13.13 17.70
CA GLY A 116 -1.61 -12.11 17.18
C GLY A 116 -0.14 -12.33 17.54
N ASP A 117 0.22 -13.49 18.09
CA ASP A 117 1.60 -13.89 18.41
C ASP A 117 2.45 -14.03 17.14
N SER A 118 1.81 -14.36 16.01
CA SER A 118 2.44 -14.39 14.69
C SER A 118 1.46 -13.98 13.60
N ILE A 119 2.00 -13.50 12.48
CA ILE A 119 1.24 -13.22 11.26
C ILE A 119 1.52 -14.33 10.25
N PRO A 120 0.48 -14.98 9.68
CA PRO A 120 0.67 -15.98 8.64
C PRO A 120 1.29 -15.36 7.39
N ASN A 121 2.03 -16.18 6.64
CA ASN A 121 2.45 -15.80 5.29
C ASN A 121 1.25 -15.86 4.32
N ILE A 122 1.42 -15.33 3.10
CA ILE A 122 0.36 -15.27 2.10
C ILE A 122 -0.23 -16.64 1.74
N ILE A 123 0.60 -17.70 1.71
CA ILE A 123 0.15 -19.07 1.38
C ILE A 123 -0.81 -19.57 2.47
N SER A 124 -0.43 -19.41 3.74
CA SER A 124 -1.28 -19.77 4.87
C SER A 124 -2.60 -18.99 4.87
N ILE A 125 -2.57 -17.68 4.55
CA ILE A 125 -3.79 -16.86 4.44
C ILE A 125 -4.71 -17.39 3.34
N MET A 126 -4.18 -17.72 2.16
CA MET A 126 -4.99 -18.27 1.06
C MET A 126 -5.64 -19.61 1.42
N LEU A 127 -4.92 -20.49 2.12
CA LEU A 127 -5.46 -21.75 2.60
C LEU A 127 -6.58 -21.53 3.62
N ILE A 128 -6.37 -20.63 4.59
CA ILE A 128 -7.38 -20.27 5.60
C ILE A 128 -8.62 -19.67 4.94
N ALA A 129 -8.47 -18.73 4.00
CA ALA A 129 -9.59 -18.12 3.28
C ALA A 129 -10.40 -19.18 2.52
N LYS A 130 -9.72 -20.12 1.87
CA LYS A 130 -10.37 -21.24 1.17
C LYS A 130 -11.15 -22.16 2.13
N ALA A 131 -10.56 -22.51 3.28
CA ALA A 131 -11.22 -23.33 4.30
C ALA A 131 -12.47 -22.63 4.85
N LEU A 132 -12.35 -21.35 5.19
CA LEU A 132 -13.44 -20.54 5.74
C LEU A 132 -14.44 -20.05 4.69
N LYS A 133 -14.21 -20.31 3.40
CA LYS A 133 -15.02 -19.84 2.26
C LYS A 133 -15.25 -18.32 2.29
N CYS A 134 -14.23 -17.56 2.64
CA CYS A 134 -14.24 -16.10 2.66
C CYS A 134 -13.24 -15.50 1.67
N GLU A 135 -13.36 -14.21 1.42
CA GLU A 135 -12.44 -13.47 0.56
C GLU A 135 -11.17 -13.09 1.33
N LEU A 136 -10.05 -12.88 0.62
CA LEU A 136 -8.79 -12.46 1.27
C LEU A 136 -8.95 -11.16 2.06
N ASN A 137 -9.79 -10.24 1.59
CA ASN A 137 -10.06 -8.95 2.24
C ASN A 137 -10.86 -9.08 3.55
N ASP A 138 -11.52 -10.23 3.77
CA ASP A 138 -12.16 -10.53 5.04
C ASP A 138 -11.12 -10.82 6.13
N LEU A 139 -9.93 -11.29 5.73
CA LEU A 139 -8.81 -11.64 6.63
C LEU A 139 -7.75 -10.53 6.71
N ILE A 140 -7.37 -9.95 5.57
CA ILE A 140 -6.24 -9.02 5.48
C ILE A 140 -6.73 -7.61 5.81
N PRO A 141 -6.22 -6.96 6.87
CA PRO A 141 -6.52 -5.57 7.14
C PRO A 141 -5.81 -4.67 6.13
N TYR A 142 -6.52 -3.68 5.61
CA TYR A 142 -5.97 -2.73 4.64
C TYR A 142 -6.34 -1.30 5.02
N TYR A 143 -5.49 -0.36 4.63
CA TYR A 143 -5.76 1.05 4.82
C TYR A 143 -6.61 1.56 3.66
N ASP A 144 -7.82 2.03 3.96
CA ASP A 144 -8.65 2.70 2.98
C ASP A 144 -8.28 4.19 2.91
N PHE A 145 -7.64 4.58 1.82
CA PHE A 145 -7.23 5.97 1.58
C PHE A 145 -8.41 6.92 1.41
N ASN A 146 -9.59 6.43 1.02
CA ASN A 146 -10.78 7.27 0.85
C ASN A 146 -11.45 7.58 2.20
N ASP A 147 -11.41 6.62 3.14
CA ASP A 147 -12.03 6.73 4.47
C ASP A 147 -11.00 7.07 5.57
N ASN A 148 -9.72 7.17 5.21
CA ASN A 148 -8.60 7.46 6.10
C ASN A 148 -8.56 6.54 7.35
N ARG A 149 -9.00 5.28 7.18
CA ARG A 149 -9.20 4.28 8.26
C ARG A 149 -8.77 2.88 7.82
N MET A 150 -8.40 2.05 8.80
CA MET A 150 -8.17 0.62 8.55
C MET A 150 -9.51 -0.12 8.42
N LYS A 151 -9.62 -0.96 7.41
CA LYS A 151 -10.75 -1.86 7.16
C LYS A 151 -10.38 -3.32 7.31
#